data_AF-A0A9E2FIZ9-F1
#
_entry.id   AF-A0A9E2FIZ9-F1
#
_cell.length_a   1.000
_cell.length_b   1.000
_cell.length_c   1.000
_cell.angle_alpha   90.00
_cell.angle_beta   90.00
_cell.angle_gamma   90.00
#
_symmetry.space_group_name_H-M   'P 1'
#
loop_
_entity.id
_entity.type
_entity.pdbx_description
1 polymer ?
#
loop_
_entity_poly.entity_id
_entity_poly.type
_entity_poly.pdbx_seq_one_letter_code
_entity_poly.pdbx_strand_id
1 'polypeptide(L)'
;MGKPSHMSAEAQAAETPSRDGIKDTIESIVVALILAFVFRAFVVEAFVIPTGSMAPTLYGAHGMIVCEDCGTEFAYGLKDLKDSRSIALIGEEDQAVCPNCNRRNSARRVNDRRGNPESGDRILVFKWPYDLGIDALRPARWDVVVFKDPADGTTNFIKRLVGLPNEVLMILDGDVYAVPLEDLSEEALADLDQLRHEKYVFRTTGNGHRRLRDPNADTLAELDRKMTIPRKTPEAQEALWFVVYDNDYPPQERDPDQPFWKADRRELSGWETSGRRIHFEARGTEQDYIELKGKAVLAEYAYNIRQRYTPPPVADQRVRFVLTPRSIDGTLKIRLSKLDRTFWASIHTSGLMTLTESRDGRVASSPIARSYQAAPFSVGESVEISMENVDYRVALSVGNREVLATSDDPNGSAYYGPDIAALQRQRRPAPAFPPRIYGESGTFDITHLVVERDVYYYHPQDVRALAILPWAPYSGWASPSSPMMLRSHECFMLGDNTAASKDGRLWDAWGPHLESRGEGFQLGTVPLDQLIGKAFFVYWPSPGRIDWLQWLPVVGGNVVPDVGRMRWIR
;
A
#
# COMPACT_ATOMS: atom_id res chain seq x y z
N MET A 1 -92.87 4.94 -5.86
CA MET A 1 -93.22 4.40 -7.19
C MET A 1 -91.93 3.92 -7.86
N GLY A 2 -92.05 2.86 -8.69
CA GLY A 2 -90.99 1.92 -9.08
C GLY A 2 -89.71 2.44 -9.76
N LYS A 3 -88.66 1.62 -9.66
CA LYS A 3 -87.54 1.46 -10.62
C LYS A 3 -88.06 0.85 -11.95
N PRO A 4 -87.32 0.76 -13.10
CA PRO A 4 -85.85 0.68 -13.23
C PRO A 4 -85.15 1.30 -14.49
N SER A 5 -83.80 1.35 -14.39
CA SER A 5 -82.73 1.06 -15.39
C SER A 5 -82.68 1.72 -16.78
N HIS A 6 -81.51 2.28 -17.12
CA HIS A 6 -80.66 1.77 -18.21
C HIS A 6 -79.17 2.13 -18.00
N MET A 7 -78.32 1.12 -18.18
CA MET A 7 -76.85 1.20 -18.26
C MET A 7 -76.39 1.90 -19.54
N SER A 8 -75.29 2.64 -19.47
CA SER A 8 -74.31 2.69 -20.55
C SER A 8 -72.91 2.90 -19.98
N ALA A 9 -72.03 1.96 -20.31
CA ALA A 9 -70.61 1.98 -20.02
C ALA A 9 -69.92 3.03 -20.91
N GLU A 10 -69.14 3.93 -20.32
CA GLU A 10 -68.13 4.69 -21.05
C GLU A 10 -66.76 4.09 -20.74
N ALA A 11 -66.17 3.51 -21.78
CA ALA A 11 -64.80 3.02 -21.78
C ALA A 11 -63.84 4.21 -21.60
N GLN A 12 -62.97 4.14 -20.59
CA GLN A 12 -61.81 5.02 -20.50
C GLN A 12 -60.89 4.72 -21.69
N ALA A 13 -60.89 5.62 -22.67
CA ALA A 13 -59.87 5.64 -23.71
C ALA A 13 -58.54 6.03 -23.06
N ALA A 14 -57.53 5.18 -23.20
CA ALA A 14 -56.16 5.48 -22.83
C ALA A 14 -55.67 6.68 -23.66
N GLU A 15 -55.36 7.80 -23.00
CA GLU A 15 -54.70 8.93 -23.64
C GLU A 15 -53.36 8.47 -24.22
N THR A 16 -53.23 8.59 -25.54
CA THR A 16 -52.00 8.29 -26.26
C THR A 16 -51.01 9.44 -26.02
N PRO A 17 -49.74 9.19 -25.67
CA PRO A 17 -48.81 10.26 -25.32
C PRO A 17 -48.67 11.25 -26.49
N SER A 18 -48.94 12.52 -26.22
CA SER A 18 -48.85 13.60 -27.20
C SER A 18 -47.44 13.68 -27.79
N ARG A 19 -47.35 13.92 -29.10
CA ARG A 19 -46.13 13.98 -29.90
C ARG A 19 -45.05 14.93 -29.33
N ASP A 20 -45.46 15.93 -28.55
CA ASP A 20 -44.59 16.89 -27.86
C ASP A 20 -43.83 16.26 -26.68
N GLY A 21 -44.46 15.38 -25.89
CA GLY A 21 -43.80 14.71 -24.76
C GLY A 21 -42.73 13.71 -25.21
N ILE A 22 -42.91 13.08 -26.37
CA ILE A 22 -41.91 12.21 -26.99
C ILE A 22 -40.71 13.03 -27.47
N LYS A 23 -40.94 14.22 -28.04
CA LYS A 23 -39.87 15.12 -28.50
C LYS A 23 -39.01 15.61 -27.33
N ASP A 24 -39.64 16.06 -26.24
CA ASP A 24 -38.92 16.56 -25.06
C ASP A 24 -38.11 15.45 -24.37
N THR A 25 -38.64 14.22 -24.35
CA THR A 25 -37.92 13.04 -23.86
C THR A 25 -36.71 12.74 -24.73
N ILE A 26 -36.85 12.78 -26.06
CA ILE A 26 -35.75 12.56 -27.00
C ILE A 26 -34.69 13.66 -26.86
N GLU A 27 -35.09 14.92 -26.76
CA GLU A 27 -34.17 16.06 -26.57
C GLU A 27 -33.37 15.90 -25.28
N SER A 28 -34.03 15.55 -24.18
CA SER A 28 -33.37 15.31 -22.89
C SER A 28 -32.38 14.15 -22.95
N ILE A 29 -32.73 13.06 -23.63
CA ILE A 29 -31.82 11.91 -23.82
C ILE A 29 -30.61 12.31 -24.67
N VAL A 30 -30.82 13.06 -25.76
CA VAL A 30 -29.73 13.52 -26.63
C VAL A 30 -28.78 14.46 -25.88
N VAL A 31 -29.32 15.42 -25.13
CA VAL A 31 -28.52 16.32 -24.28
C VAL A 31 -27.74 15.51 -23.24
N ALA A 32 -28.38 14.56 -22.56
CA ALA A 32 -27.71 13.69 -21.59
C ALA A 32 -26.58 12.86 -22.22
N LEU A 33 -26.79 12.31 -23.41
CA LEU A 33 -25.75 11.57 -24.14
C LEU A 33 -24.59 12.48 -24.54
N ILE A 34 -24.86 13.66 -25.11
CA ILE A 34 -23.82 14.64 -25.46
C ILE A 34 -23.01 15.01 -24.22
N LEU A 35 -23.67 15.36 -23.11
CA LEU A 35 -23.01 15.68 -21.86
C LEU A 35 -22.19 14.51 -21.33
N ALA A 36 -22.69 13.28 -21.40
CA ALA A 36 -21.94 12.09 -21.00
C ALA A 36 -20.70 11.86 -21.87
N PHE A 37 -20.78 12.08 -23.18
CA PHE A 37 -19.63 11.97 -24.09
C PHE A 37 -18.60 13.08 -23.85
N VAL A 38 -19.04 14.33 -23.64
CA VAL A 38 -18.17 15.45 -23.28
C VAL A 38 -17.49 15.18 -21.94
N PHE A 39 -18.24 14.75 -20.93
CA PHE A 39 -17.71 14.37 -19.62
C PHE A 39 -16.68 13.24 -19.74
N ARG A 40 -16.95 12.21 -20.54
CA ARG A 40 -16.00 11.13 -20.79
C ARG A 40 -14.77 11.58 -21.60
N ALA A 41 -14.93 12.50 -22.54
CA ALA A 41 -13.81 12.96 -23.36
C ALA A 41 -12.83 13.82 -22.56
N PHE A 42 -13.36 14.70 -21.70
CA PHE A 42 -12.56 15.74 -21.05
C PHE A 42 -12.34 15.55 -19.55
N VAL A 43 -13.26 14.89 -18.84
CA VAL A 43 -13.24 14.83 -17.36
C VAL A 43 -12.72 13.48 -16.86
N VAL A 44 -13.31 12.38 -17.34
CA VAL A 44 -13.04 11.04 -16.82
C VAL A 44 -12.70 10.06 -17.93
N GLU A 45 -11.56 9.39 -17.80
CA GLU A 45 -11.18 8.27 -18.66
C GLU A 45 -11.19 6.94 -17.92
N ALA A 46 -11.56 5.87 -18.61
CA ALA A 46 -11.60 4.53 -18.07
C ALA A 46 -10.42 3.72 -18.59
N PHE A 47 -9.71 3.05 -17.69
CA PHE A 47 -8.59 2.15 -18.02
C PHE A 47 -8.82 0.74 -17.47
N VAL A 48 -8.18 -0.24 -18.09
CA VAL A 48 -8.03 -1.61 -17.56
C VAL A 48 -6.58 -1.75 -17.13
N ILE A 49 -6.33 -2.25 -15.91
CA ILE A 49 -4.98 -2.45 -15.40
C ILE A 49 -4.47 -3.82 -15.85
N PRO A 50 -3.43 -3.90 -16.69
CA PRO A 50 -2.95 -5.18 -17.19
C PRO A 50 -1.95 -5.86 -16.23
N THR A 51 -1.15 -5.08 -15.48
CA THR A 51 -0.02 -5.58 -14.70
C THR A 51 -0.19 -5.40 -13.19
N GLY A 52 0.48 -6.26 -12.42
CA GLY A 52 0.45 -6.28 -10.95
C GLY A 52 1.26 -5.22 -10.22
N SER A 53 1.82 -4.23 -10.91
CA SER A 53 2.81 -3.30 -10.31
C SER A 53 2.27 -2.45 -9.16
N MET A 54 0.94 -2.31 -9.07
CA MET A 54 0.25 -1.55 -8.04
C MET A 54 -0.48 -2.44 -7.02
N ALA A 55 -0.28 -3.76 -7.04
CA ALA A 55 -0.95 -4.65 -6.10
C ALA A 55 -0.42 -4.43 -4.66
N PRO A 56 -1.27 -4.43 -3.62
CA PRO A 56 -2.70 -4.74 -3.63
C PRO A 56 -3.62 -3.56 -3.97
N THR A 57 -3.11 -2.32 -4.01
CA THR A 57 -3.91 -1.12 -4.31
C THR A 57 -4.75 -1.30 -5.57
N LEU A 58 -4.10 -1.75 -6.66
CA LEU A 58 -4.73 -2.11 -7.92
C LEU A 58 -4.17 -3.43 -8.44
N TYR A 59 -5.07 -4.36 -8.76
CA TYR A 59 -4.70 -5.65 -9.33
C TYR A 59 -4.67 -5.58 -10.86
N GLY A 60 -3.61 -6.13 -11.44
CA GLY A 60 -3.55 -6.42 -12.87
C GLY A 60 -4.28 -7.72 -13.20
N ALA A 61 -3.91 -8.39 -14.29
CA ALA A 61 -4.42 -9.72 -14.56
C ALA A 61 -4.11 -10.68 -13.39
N HIS A 62 -5.15 -11.26 -12.79
CA HIS A 62 -5.04 -12.04 -11.56
C HIS A 62 -6.08 -13.16 -11.47
N GLY A 63 -5.78 -14.14 -10.64
CA GLY A 63 -6.77 -15.09 -10.13
C GLY A 63 -7.05 -14.82 -8.65
N MET A 64 -8.21 -15.30 -8.19
CA MET A 64 -8.61 -15.24 -6.79
C MET A 64 -8.65 -16.65 -6.21
N ILE A 65 -8.16 -16.80 -4.98
CA ILE A 65 -8.08 -18.08 -4.29
C ILE A 65 -8.51 -17.95 -2.84
N VAL A 66 -9.30 -18.91 -2.38
CA VAL A 66 -9.61 -19.11 -0.97
C VAL A 66 -8.66 -20.17 -0.44
N CYS A 67 -7.90 -19.84 0.59
CA CYS A 67 -6.95 -20.79 1.18
C CYS A 67 -7.69 -22.02 1.72
N GLU A 68 -7.23 -23.22 1.37
CA GLU A 68 -7.84 -24.49 1.78
C GLU A 68 -7.72 -24.77 3.28
N ASP A 69 -6.79 -24.11 3.96
CA ASP A 69 -6.54 -24.28 5.39
C ASP A 69 -7.21 -23.17 6.21
N CYS A 70 -6.75 -21.92 6.11
CA CYS A 70 -7.27 -20.85 6.95
C CYS A 70 -8.52 -20.15 6.41
N GLY A 71 -8.88 -20.37 5.14
CA GLY A 71 -10.04 -19.74 4.50
C GLY A 71 -9.85 -18.29 4.05
N THR A 72 -8.66 -17.69 4.20
CA THR A 72 -8.37 -16.34 3.68
C THR A 72 -8.50 -16.31 2.15
N GLU A 73 -9.26 -15.35 1.63
CA GLU A 73 -9.33 -15.04 0.20
C GLU A 73 -8.20 -14.07 -0.19
N PHE A 74 -7.47 -14.36 -1.26
CA PHE A 74 -6.38 -13.51 -1.74
C PHE A 74 -6.20 -13.57 -3.26
N ALA A 75 -5.64 -12.49 -3.82
CA ALA A 75 -5.30 -12.39 -5.23
C ALA A 75 -3.90 -12.95 -5.50
N TYR A 76 -3.73 -13.60 -6.64
CA TYR A 76 -2.42 -14.00 -7.18
C TYR A 76 -2.28 -13.54 -8.63
N GLY A 77 -1.10 -13.00 -8.99
CA GLY A 77 -0.85 -12.47 -10.32
C GLY A 77 -0.71 -13.59 -11.36
N LEU A 78 -1.22 -13.34 -12.55
CA LEU A 78 -1.10 -14.26 -13.69
C LEU A 78 0.04 -13.86 -14.60
N LYS A 79 0.64 -14.85 -15.28
CA LYS A 79 1.69 -14.59 -16.26
C LYS A 79 1.08 -13.83 -17.44
N ASP A 80 1.70 -12.70 -17.79
CA ASP A 80 1.31 -11.92 -18.96
C ASP A 80 1.73 -12.71 -20.22
N LEU A 81 0.75 -13.16 -21.02
CA LEU A 81 1.00 -13.95 -22.24
C LEU A 81 1.66 -13.12 -23.36
N LYS A 82 1.69 -11.78 -23.25
CA LYS A 82 2.21 -10.88 -24.28
C LYS A 82 3.57 -10.26 -23.95
N ASP A 83 3.99 -10.25 -22.69
CA ASP A 83 5.28 -9.70 -22.31
C ASP A 83 6.28 -10.83 -22.02
N SER A 84 7.14 -11.14 -22.98
CA SER A 84 8.28 -12.06 -22.81
C SER A 84 9.32 -11.56 -21.79
N ARG A 85 9.17 -10.34 -21.26
CA ARG A 85 9.96 -9.78 -20.14
C ARG A 85 9.23 -9.87 -18.79
N SER A 86 8.03 -10.43 -18.73
CA SER A 86 7.35 -10.75 -17.47
C SER A 86 7.99 -12.00 -16.84
N ILE A 87 8.69 -11.77 -15.73
CA ILE A 87 9.39 -12.81 -14.97
C ILE A 87 8.33 -13.75 -14.38
N ALA A 88 8.52 -15.05 -14.58
CA ALA A 88 7.57 -16.14 -14.33
C ALA A 88 6.76 -15.98 -13.02
N LEU A 89 5.42 -16.01 -13.13
CA LEU A 89 4.49 -15.89 -12.00
C LEU A 89 3.88 -17.18 -11.50
N ILE A 90 4.41 -18.29 -11.99
CA ILE A 90 4.27 -19.58 -11.35
C ILE A 90 5.66 -20.20 -11.56
N GLY A 91 6.29 -20.69 -10.49
CA GLY A 91 7.37 -21.67 -10.66
C GLY A 91 6.85 -22.87 -11.46
N GLU A 92 7.66 -23.88 -11.71
CA GLU A 92 7.24 -25.10 -12.41
C GLU A 92 6.09 -25.90 -11.72
N GLU A 93 5.44 -25.37 -10.66
CA GLU A 93 4.59 -26.09 -9.72
C GLU A 93 3.12 -25.61 -9.53
N ASP A 94 2.58 -24.62 -10.27
CA ASP A 94 1.14 -24.25 -10.18
C ASP A 94 0.61 -23.98 -8.74
N GLN A 95 1.41 -23.34 -7.87
CA GLN A 95 1.07 -23.10 -6.46
C GLN A 95 1.12 -21.61 -6.06
N ALA A 96 0.12 -21.16 -5.30
CA ALA A 96 0.05 -19.84 -4.66
C ALA A 96 0.16 -19.96 -3.14
N VAL A 97 1.02 -19.17 -2.50
CA VAL A 97 1.25 -19.18 -1.05
C VAL A 97 0.29 -18.20 -0.38
N CYS A 98 -0.47 -18.67 0.61
CA CYS A 98 -1.40 -17.83 1.35
C CYS A 98 -0.64 -16.73 2.11
N PRO A 99 -0.98 -15.44 1.89
CA PRO A 99 -0.36 -14.31 2.58
C PRO A 99 -0.73 -14.24 4.05
N ASN A 100 -1.66 -15.05 4.54
CA ASN A 100 -2.03 -15.12 5.95
C ASN A 100 -1.34 -16.32 6.64
N CYS A 101 -1.63 -17.57 6.24
CA CYS A 101 -1.13 -18.77 6.93
C CYS A 101 0.09 -19.48 6.31
N ASN A 102 0.71 -18.96 5.23
CA ASN A 102 1.81 -19.62 4.50
C ASN A 102 1.47 -20.95 3.81
N ARG A 103 0.21 -21.45 3.87
CA ARG A 103 -0.21 -22.65 3.14
C ARG A 103 -0.01 -22.47 1.64
N ARG A 104 0.60 -23.48 0.99
CA ARG A 104 0.65 -23.59 -0.47
C ARG A 104 -0.67 -24.14 -0.99
N ASN A 105 -1.31 -23.43 -1.90
CA ASN A 105 -2.59 -23.80 -2.50
C ASN A 105 -2.40 -24.03 -4.00
N SER A 106 -3.05 -25.06 -4.56
CA SER A 106 -2.93 -25.34 -6.00
C SER A 106 -3.77 -24.35 -6.83
N ALA A 107 -3.11 -23.58 -7.70
CA ALA A 107 -3.76 -22.64 -8.61
C ALA A 107 -4.65 -23.35 -9.65
N ARG A 108 -4.30 -24.58 -10.07
CA ARG A 108 -5.07 -25.38 -11.03
C ARG A 108 -6.45 -25.82 -10.51
N ARG A 109 -6.53 -26.28 -9.26
CA ARG A 109 -7.79 -26.79 -8.69
C ARG A 109 -8.80 -25.69 -8.37
N VAL A 110 -8.32 -24.46 -8.16
CA VAL A 110 -9.16 -23.34 -7.72
C VAL A 110 -9.80 -22.59 -8.90
N ASN A 111 -9.11 -22.49 -10.04
CA ASN A 111 -9.70 -21.96 -11.27
C ASN A 111 -10.94 -22.75 -11.74
N ASP A 112 -11.02 -24.03 -11.37
CA ASP A 112 -12.13 -24.93 -11.73
C ASP A 112 -13.39 -24.71 -10.88
N ARG A 113 -13.30 -23.99 -9.75
CA ARG A 113 -14.41 -23.81 -8.79
C ARG A 113 -15.02 -22.41 -8.76
N ARG A 114 -14.33 -21.35 -9.23
CA ARG A 114 -14.84 -19.95 -9.19
C ARG A 114 -14.43 -19.03 -10.37
N GLY A 115 -14.08 -19.57 -11.53
CA GLY A 115 -14.14 -18.81 -12.78
C GLY A 115 -12.80 -18.43 -13.41
N ASN A 116 -12.90 -17.99 -14.66
CA ASN A 116 -11.77 -17.60 -15.50
C ASN A 116 -10.91 -16.50 -14.86
N PRO A 117 -9.62 -16.44 -15.20
CA PRO A 117 -8.72 -15.37 -14.80
C PRO A 117 -9.31 -13.96 -15.05
N GLU A 118 -9.17 -13.06 -14.07
CA GLU A 118 -9.58 -11.67 -14.20
C GLU A 118 -8.60 -10.91 -15.10
N SER A 119 -9.12 -10.06 -15.98
CA SER A 119 -8.30 -9.22 -16.86
C SER A 119 -7.62 -8.04 -16.15
N GLY A 120 -7.88 -7.88 -14.85
CA GLY A 120 -7.43 -6.80 -13.99
C GLY A 120 -8.45 -5.69 -13.74
N ASP A 121 -8.16 -4.89 -12.71
CA ASP A 121 -9.05 -3.83 -12.21
C ASP A 121 -9.37 -2.81 -13.30
N ARG A 122 -10.63 -2.34 -13.33
CA ARG A 122 -11.06 -1.24 -14.20
C ARG A 122 -11.21 0.02 -13.38
N ILE A 123 -10.48 1.05 -13.78
CA ILE A 123 -10.37 2.30 -13.02
C ILE A 123 -10.94 3.48 -13.79
N LEU A 124 -11.44 4.46 -13.04
CA LEU A 124 -11.73 5.80 -13.52
C LEU A 124 -10.59 6.74 -13.12
N VAL A 125 -10.19 7.57 -14.08
CA VAL A 125 -9.11 8.53 -13.98
C VAL A 125 -9.64 9.91 -14.27
N PHE A 126 -9.40 10.83 -13.34
CA PHE A 126 -9.76 12.22 -13.47
C PHE A 126 -8.66 12.97 -14.23
N LYS A 127 -9.00 13.49 -15.42
CA LYS A 127 -8.10 14.17 -16.34
C LYS A 127 -7.98 15.67 -16.09
N TRP A 128 -9.03 16.26 -15.55
CA TRP A 128 -9.29 17.69 -15.72
C TRP A 128 -9.10 18.41 -14.38
N PRO A 129 -7.91 18.96 -14.04
CA PRO A 129 -7.03 19.69 -14.97
C PRO A 129 -5.55 19.83 -14.53
N TYR A 130 -4.65 19.02 -15.06
CA TYR A 130 -3.21 19.31 -14.91
C TYR A 130 -2.72 20.39 -15.88
N ASP A 131 -3.28 20.39 -17.10
CA ASP A 131 -2.87 21.27 -18.20
C ASP A 131 -3.40 22.71 -18.07
N LEU A 132 -4.36 22.97 -17.18
CA LEU A 132 -4.91 24.33 -16.97
C LEU A 132 -4.10 25.16 -15.97
N GLY A 133 -3.01 24.61 -15.41
CA GLY A 133 -2.12 25.34 -14.49
C GLY A 133 -2.77 25.69 -13.14
N ILE A 134 -3.83 25.00 -12.74
CA ILE A 134 -4.47 25.18 -11.44
C ILE A 134 -3.78 24.24 -10.43
N ASP A 135 -2.85 24.78 -9.64
CA ASP A 135 -2.02 23.98 -8.72
C ASP A 135 -2.84 23.13 -7.73
N ALA A 136 -4.00 23.62 -7.28
CA ALA A 136 -4.90 22.90 -6.37
C ALA A 136 -5.46 21.59 -6.94
N LEU A 137 -5.34 21.38 -8.26
CA LEU A 137 -5.86 20.21 -8.94
C LEU A 137 -4.75 19.35 -9.56
N ARG A 138 -3.46 19.67 -9.31
CA ARG A 138 -2.33 18.80 -9.65
C ARG A 138 -2.31 17.57 -8.75
N PRO A 139 -1.76 16.43 -9.21
CA PRO A 139 -1.66 15.26 -8.34
C PRO A 139 -0.72 15.61 -7.19
N ALA A 140 -1.19 15.33 -5.99
CA ALA A 140 -0.40 15.50 -4.79
C ALA A 140 0.52 14.29 -4.61
N ARG A 141 1.56 14.45 -3.79
CA ARG A 141 2.35 13.31 -3.35
C ARG A 141 1.41 12.23 -2.78
N TRP A 142 1.73 10.98 -3.10
CA TRP A 142 1.00 9.77 -2.80
C TRP A 142 -0.23 9.49 -3.67
N ASP A 143 -0.60 10.37 -4.59
CA ASP A 143 -1.67 10.06 -5.55
C ASP A 143 -1.28 8.92 -6.48
N VAL A 144 -2.27 8.10 -6.85
CA VAL A 144 -2.12 7.10 -7.92
C VAL A 144 -2.38 7.78 -9.26
N VAL A 145 -1.37 7.85 -10.11
CA VAL A 145 -1.37 8.66 -11.34
C VAL A 145 -1.17 7.79 -12.56
N VAL A 146 -1.96 8.06 -13.60
CA VAL A 146 -1.78 7.51 -14.94
C VAL A 146 -0.99 8.49 -15.80
N PHE A 147 -0.01 7.99 -16.55
CA PHE A 147 0.89 8.79 -17.38
C PHE A 147 1.39 7.98 -18.58
N LYS A 148 2.01 8.64 -19.56
CA LYS A 148 2.67 7.99 -20.70
C LYS A 148 4.03 7.45 -20.31
N ASP A 149 4.32 6.21 -20.66
CA ASP A 149 5.64 5.58 -20.46
C ASP A 149 6.72 6.44 -21.14
N PRO A 150 7.70 7.00 -20.39
CA PRO A 150 8.77 7.78 -20.97
C PRO A 150 9.56 7.06 -22.06
N ALA A 151 9.59 5.72 -22.05
CA ALA A 151 10.34 4.91 -23.01
C ALA A 151 9.72 4.89 -24.42
N ASP A 152 8.39 5.00 -24.55
CA ASP A 152 7.70 4.90 -25.85
C ASP A 152 6.70 6.03 -26.15
N GLY A 153 6.21 6.75 -25.12
CA GLY A 153 5.27 7.87 -25.25
C GLY A 153 3.84 7.49 -25.62
N THR A 154 3.55 6.19 -25.73
CA THR A 154 2.28 5.66 -26.23
C THR A 154 1.57 4.81 -25.19
N THR A 155 2.31 3.94 -24.50
CA THR A 155 1.82 3.05 -23.45
C THR A 155 1.46 3.85 -22.21
N ASN A 156 0.32 3.54 -21.60
CA ASN A 156 -0.08 4.17 -20.35
C ASN A 156 0.42 3.34 -19.16
N PHE A 157 1.15 3.99 -18.26
CA PHE A 157 1.54 3.42 -16.98
C PHE A 157 0.70 4.00 -15.86
N ILE A 158 0.60 3.25 -14.77
CA ILE A 158 0.00 3.69 -13.51
C ILE A 158 0.98 3.41 -12.38
N LYS A 159 1.24 4.41 -11.55
CA LYS A 159 2.15 4.35 -10.39
C LYS A 159 1.68 5.32 -9.31
N ARG A 160 2.27 5.22 -8.12
CA ARG A 160 2.14 6.21 -7.06
C ARG A 160 3.15 7.34 -7.28
N LEU A 161 2.66 8.58 -7.21
CA LEU A 161 3.48 9.79 -7.26
C LEU A 161 4.23 9.93 -5.94
N VAL A 162 5.50 9.53 -5.91
CA VAL A 162 6.32 9.57 -4.69
C VAL A 162 7.19 10.82 -4.64
N GLY A 163 7.63 11.31 -5.80
CA GLY A 163 8.47 12.50 -5.90
C GLY A 163 7.82 13.65 -6.64
N LEU A 164 7.87 14.83 -6.05
CA LEU A 164 7.38 16.08 -6.59
C LEU A 164 8.51 16.88 -7.27
N PRO A 165 8.17 17.84 -8.14
CA PRO A 165 9.17 18.77 -8.67
C PRO A 165 9.90 19.56 -7.59
N ASN A 166 11.14 19.96 -7.88
CA ASN A 166 11.99 20.79 -7.03
C ASN A 166 12.36 20.16 -5.68
N GLU A 167 12.75 18.90 -5.69
CA GLU A 167 13.32 18.23 -4.52
C GLU A 167 14.40 17.21 -4.86
N VAL A 168 15.17 16.79 -3.85
CA VAL A 168 16.03 15.61 -3.91
C VAL A 168 15.39 14.48 -3.12
N LEU A 169 15.37 13.28 -3.70
CA LEU A 169 14.86 12.07 -3.07
C LEU A 169 15.94 11.03 -2.82
N MET A 170 15.75 10.29 -1.73
CA MET A 170 16.52 9.11 -1.39
C MET A 170 15.60 8.05 -0.80
N ILE A 171 15.86 6.79 -1.10
CA ILE A 171 15.21 5.63 -0.51
C ILE A 171 16.24 4.91 0.34
N LEU A 172 15.89 4.66 1.60
CA LEU A 172 16.77 4.04 2.58
C LEU A 172 15.94 3.26 3.60
N ASP A 173 16.31 1.99 3.85
CA ASP A 173 15.58 1.09 4.76
C ASP A 173 14.07 0.97 4.44
N GLY A 174 13.71 1.05 3.15
CA GLY A 174 12.32 0.97 2.70
C GLY A 174 11.58 2.30 2.65
N ASP A 175 12.09 3.32 3.35
CA ASP A 175 11.45 4.62 3.53
C ASP A 175 11.92 5.63 2.49
N VAL A 176 11.09 6.63 2.22
CA VAL A 176 11.39 7.74 1.31
C VAL A 176 11.83 8.95 2.12
N TYR A 177 12.88 9.62 1.65
CA TYR A 177 13.43 10.84 2.22
C TYR A 177 13.46 11.91 1.15
N ALA A 178 13.09 13.14 1.52
CA ALA A 178 13.01 14.27 0.63
C ALA A 178 13.63 15.54 1.24
N VAL A 179 14.19 16.39 0.39
CA VAL A 179 14.60 17.76 0.74
C VAL A 179 14.32 18.70 -0.44
N PRO A 180 13.65 19.85 -0.24
CA PRO A 180 13.46 20.85 -1.29
C PRO A 180 14.80 21.35 -1.87
N LEU A 181 14.84 21.66 -3.17
CA LEU A 181 16.08 22.20 -3.78
C LEU A 181 16.48 23.56 -3.20
N GLU A 182 15.49 24.37 -2.82
CA GLU A 182 15.71 25.70 -2.22
C GLU A 182 16.40 25.64 -0.85
N ASP A 183 16.34 24.48 -0.19
CA ASP A 183 17.00 24.25 1.08
C ASP A 183 18.46 23.80 0.92
N LEU A 184 18.96 23.58 -0.30
CA LEU A 184 20.33 23.08 -0.54
C LEU A 184 21.29 24.18 -0.97
N SER A 185 22.58 24.01 -0.62
CA SER A 185 23.65 24.89 -1.10
C SER A 185 23.82 24.84 -2.62
N GLU A 186 24.32 25.93 -3.21
CA GLU A 186 24.65 25.97 -4.65
C GLU A 186 25.69 24.91 -5.02
N GLU A 187 26.63 24.64 -4.12
CA GLU A 187 27.63 23.58 -4.28
C GLU A 187 27.01 22.18 -4.33
N ALA A 188 26.04 21.89 -3.44
CA ALA A 188 25.32 20.63 -3.45
C ALA A 188 24.46 20.47 -4.72
N LEU A 189 23.78 21.53 -5.15
CA LEU A 189 22.99 21.52 -6.38
C LEU A 189 23.87 21.28 -7.61
N ALA A 190 25.01 21.96 -7.71
CA ALA A 190 25.98 21.78 -8.79
C ALA A 190 26.55 20.35 -8.81
N ASP A 191 26.84 19.79 -7.63
CA ASP A 191 27.29 18.41 -7.50
C ASP A 191 26.24 17.41 -8.00
N LEU A 192 24.98 17.56 -7.58
CA LEU A 192 23.89 16.69 -8.02
C LEU A 192 23.59 16.83 -9.52
N ASP A 193 23.69 18.05 -10.07
CA ASP A 193 23.51 18.28 -11.50
C ASP A 193 24.60 17.60 -12.34
N GLN A 194 25.85 17.70 -11.88
CA GLN A 194 26.97 17.00 -12.51
C GLN A 194 26.79 15.48 -12.47
N LEU A 195 26.29 14.91 -11.36
CA LEU A 195 25.97 13.48 -11.26
C LEU A 195 24.89 13.06 -12.27
N ARG A 196 23.86 13.90 -12.45
CA ARG A 196 22.82 13.68 -13.48
C ARG A 196 23.41 13.65 -14.88
N HIS A 197 24.22 14.65 -15.23
CA HIS A 197 24.88 14.74 -16.53
C HIS A 197 25.78 13.51 -16.80
N GLU A 198 26.60 13.10 -15.83
CA GLU A 198 27.47 11.92 -15.98
C GLU A 198 26.69 10.63 -16.24
N LYS A 199 25.56 10.44 -15.57
CA LYS A 199 24.67 9.29 -15.79
C LYS A 199 24.01 9.32 -17.17
N TYR A 200 23.61 10.50 -17.65
CA TYR A 200 23.10 10.66 -19.02
C TYR A 200 24.17 10.31 -20.06
N VAL A 201 25.39 10.83 -19.92
CA VAL A 201 26.52 10.54 -20.82
C VAL A 201 26.92 9.06 -20.77
N PHE A 202 26.98 8.47 -19.58
CA PHE A 202 27.26 7.04 -19.39
C PHE A 202 26.28 6.18 -20.19
N ARG A 203 25.01 6.57 -20.24
CA ARG A 203 23.97 5.84 -20.97
C ARG A 203 24.03 6.05 -22.48
N THR A 204 24.25 7.27 -22.95
CA THR A 204 24.24 7.60 -24.39
C THR A 204 25.49 7.11 -25.13
N THR A 205 26.65 7.05 -24.46
CA THR A 205 27.94 6.74 -25.13
C THR A 205 28.32 5.25 -25.11
N GLY A 206 27.64 4.40 -24.36
CA GLY A 206 27.91 2.95 -24.31
C GLY A 206 29.27 2.55 -23.70
N ASN A 207 30.08 3.50 -23.21
CA ASN A 207 31.37 3.26 -22.57
C ASN A 207 31.21 2.77 -21.12
N GLY A 208 30.63 1.57 -20.96
CA GLY A 208 30.24 0.94 -19.70
C GLY A 208 31.36 0.48 -18.75
N HIS A 209 32.58 1.03 -18.86
CA HIS A 209 33.72 0.66 -18.00
C HIS A 209 34.05 1.69 -16.91
N ARG A 210 33.42 2.88 -16.91
CA ARG A 210 33.68 3.90 -15.89
C ARG A 210 32.70 3.77 -14.73
N ARG A 211 33.22 3.56 -13.51
CA ARG A 211 32.42 3.67 -12.29
C ARG A 211 31.90 5.10 -12.18
N LEU A 212 30.58 5.27 -12.08
CA LEU A 212 29.96 6.55 -11.77
C LEU A 212 30.46 7.03 -10.40
N ARG A 213 30.71 8.33 -10.27
CA ARG A 213 31.13 8.89 -8.98
C ARG A 213 29.96 8.84 -7.99
N ASP A 214 30.32 8.78 -6.72
CA ASP A 214 29.38 9.09 -5.64
C ASP A 214 29.29 10.63 -5.50
N PRO A 215 28.19 11.18 -4.94
CA PRO A 215 28.16 12.59 -4.58
C PRO A 215 29.30 12.96 -3.62
N ASN A 216 29.67 14.23 -3.60
CA ASN A 216 30.70 14.73 -2.70
C ASN A 216 30.31 14.49 -1.24
N ALA A 217 31.31 14.27 -0.38
CA ALA A 217 31.07 14.00 1.04
C ALA A 217 30.29 15.14 1.73
N ASP A 218 30.58 16.39 1.37
CA ASP A 218 29.87 17.56 1.91
C ASP A 218 28.41 17.62 1.46
N THR A 219 28.14 17.27 0.19
CA THR A 219 26.79 17.14 -0.37
C THR A 219 26.02 16.06 0.37
N LEU A 220 26.59 14.86 0.55
CA LEU A 220 25.95 13.78 1.31
C LEU A 220 25.68 14.21 2.76
N ALA A 221 26.65 14.83 3.43
CA ALA A 221 26.47 15.30 4.79
C ALA A 221 25.41 16.39 4.92
N GLU A 222 25.25 17.25 3.91
CA GLU A 222 24.16 18.22 3.84
C GLU A 222 22.79 17.54 3.66
N LEU A 223 22.69 16.58 2.74
CA LEU A 223 21.46 15.79 2.54
C LEU A 223 21.07 15.04 3.82
N ASP A 224 22.01 14.37 4.48
CA ASP A 224 21.79 13.63 5.73
C ASP A 224 21.21 14.51 6.85
N ARG A 225 21.56 15.81 6.88
CA ARG A 225 21.06 16.76 7.87
C ARG A 225 19.70 17.35 7.54
N LYS A 226 19.38 17.51 6.26
CA LYS A 226 18.21 18.29 5.79
C LYS A 226 17.07 17.42 5.29
N MET A 227 17.34 16.18 4.89
CA MET A 227 16.31 15.27 4.44
C MET A 227 15.34 14.89 5.55
N THR A 228 14.06 14.86 5.20
CA THR A 228 12.96 14.49 6.09
C THR A 228 12.08 13.43 5.42
N ILE A 229 11.23 12.77 6.19
CA ILE A 229 10.28 11.81 5.66
C ILE A 229 9.01 12.56 5.24
N PRO A 230 8.64 12.59 3.95
CA PRO A 230 7.37 13.13 3.53
C PRO A 230 6.24 12.26 4.07
N ARG A 231 5.40 12.79 4.96
CA ARG A 231 4.29 12.03 5.57
C ARG A 231 3.25 11.64 4.52
N LYS A 232 2.77 10.40 4.60
CA LYS A 232 1.62 9.92 3.82
C LYS A 232 0.34 10.56 4.36
N THR A 233 -0.64 10.82 3.49
CA THR A 233 -1.98 11.17 3.98
C THR A 233 -2.58 9.94 4.68
N PRO A 234 -3.53 10.11 5.62
CA PRO A 234 -4.19 8.97 6.27
C PRO A 234 -4.78 7.97 5.28
N GLU A 235 -5.36 8.46 4.19
CA GLU A 235 -5.94 7.62 3.14
C GLU A 235 -4.85 6.83 2.40
N ALA A 236 -3.76 7.49 1.99
CA ALA A 236 -2.66 6.84 1.30
C ALA A 236 -1.95 5.82 2.20
N GLN A 237 -1.75 6.14 3.48
CA GLN A 237 -1.19 5.21 4.46
C GLN A 237 -2.09 3.99 4.62
N GLU A 238 -3.42 4.19 4.69
CA GLU A 238 -4.37 3.08 4.80
C GLU A 238 -4.31 2.15 3.59
N ALA A 239 -4.13 2.70 2.39
CA ALA A 239 -4.01 1.92 1.15
C ALA A 239 -2.72 1.08 1.08
N LEU A 240 -1.69 1.49 1.83
CA LEU A 240 -0.35 0.89 1.80
C LEU A 240 -0.11 -0.09 2.95
N TRP A 241 -1.10 -0.37 3.78
CA TRP A 241 -1.04 -1.47 4.73
C TRP A 241 -1.26 -2.83 4.05
N PHE A 242 -0.32 -3.74 4.24
CA PHE A 242 -0.39 -5.11 3.76
C PHE A 242 -0.63 -6.02 4.97
N VAL A 243 -1.74 -6.76 4.94
CA VAL A 243 -2.02 -7.77 5.95
C VAL A 243 -0.96 -8.86 5.91
N VAL A 244 -0.29 -9.06 7.03
CA VAL A 244 0.68 -10.14 7.27
C VAL A 244 -0.01 -11.31 7.97
N TYR A 245 -0.88 -11.02 8.92
CA TYR A 245 -1.63 -12.04 9.65
C TYR A 245 -2.98 -11.48 10.08
N ASP A 246 -4.02 -12.28 9.91
CA ASP A 246 -5.39 -11.99 10.32
C ASP A 246 -5.90 -13.16 11.17
N ASN A 247 -6.08 -12.90 12.48
CA ASN A 247 -6.52 -13.89 13.45
C ASN A 247 -8.00 -14.28 13.31
N ASP A 248 -8.78 -13.61 12.46
CA ASP A 248 -10.11 -14.09 12.09
C ASP A 248 -10.04 -15.33 11.18
N TYR A 249 -8.88 -15.58 10.57
CA TYR A 249 -8.60 -16.74 9.74
C TYR A 249 -7.35 -17.47 10.26
N PRO A 250 -7.37 -18.05 11.48
CA PRO A 250 -6.21 -18.78 11.98
C PRO A 250 -6.03 -20.07 11.17
N PRO A 251 -4.77 -20.56 11.00
CA PRO A 251 -4.52 -21.86 10.41
C PRO A 251 -5.29 -22.95 11.17
N GLN A 252 -5.86 -23.92 10.46
CA GLN A 252 -6.63 -25.03 11.05
C GLN A 252 -5.73 -26.26 11.24
N GLU A 253 -4.79 -26.46 10.33
CA GLU A 253 -3.75 -27.47 10.46
C GLU A 253 -2.66 -27.03 11.47
N ARG A 254 -2.04 -28.00 12.14
CA ARG A 254 -0.91 -27.74 13.07
C ARG A 254 0.41 -28.06 12.37
N ASP A 255 0.81 -27.18 11.48
CA ASP A 255 2.13 -27.23 10.84
C ASP A 255 3.10 -26.26 11.57
N PRO A 256 4.29 -26.70 12.00
CA PRO A 256 5.29 -25.86 12.63
C PRO A 256 5.70 -24.59 11.84
N ASP A 257 5.57 -24.61 10.51
CA ASP A 257 5.93 -23.50 9.63
C ASP A 257 4.78 -22.50 9.40
N GLN A 258 3.63 -22.72 10.03
CA GLN A 258 2.47 -21.82 9.97
C GLN A 258 2.47 -20.79 11.11
N PRO A 259 1.90 -19.60 10.87
CA PRO A 259 1.86 -18.57 11.89
C PRO A 259 0.89 -18.87 13.01
N PHE A 260 1.32 -18.64 14.24
CA PHE A 260 0.46 -18.72 15.42
C PHE A 260 0.92 -17.77 16.52
N TRP A 261 -0.03 -17.32 17.33
CA TRP A 261 0.26 -16.56 18.54
C TRP A 261 0.76 -17.50 19.63
N LYS A 262 2.05 -17.38 19.95
CA LYS A 262 2.69 -18.21 20.97
C LYS A 262 2.81 -17.42 22.27
N ALA A 263 2.23 -17.96 23.34
CA ALA A 263 2.46 -17.49 24.69
C ALA A 263 3.90 -17.78 25.16
N ASP A 264 4.44 -16.94 26.03
CA ASP A 264 5.75 -17.17 26.65
C ASP A 264 5.80 -18.52 27.38
N ARG A 265 6.99 -19.14 27.45
CA ARG A 265 7.23 -20.53 27.89
C ARG A 265 7.03 -20.78 29.40
N ARG A 266 6.32 -19.90 30.11
CA ARG A 266 5.97 -20.15 31.50
C ARG A 266 4.82 -21.15 31.55
N GLU A 267 4.98 -22.23 32.31
CA GLU A 267 3.92 -23.25 32.54
C GLU A 267 2.62 -22.64 33.08
N LEU A 268 2.67 -21.40 33.57
CA LEU A 268 1.58 -20.65 34.18
C LEU A 268 1.03 -19.54 33.28
N SER A 269 1.31 -19.53 31.97
CA SER A 269 0.87 -18.41 31.13
C SER A 269 -0.65 -18.19 31.20
N GLY A 270 -1.05 -16.93 31.33
CA GLY A 270 -2.45 -16.50 31.35
C GLY A 270 -3.16 -16.50 29.99
N TRP A 271 -2.44 -16.79 28.91
CA TRP A 271 -2.92 -16.62 27.54
C TRP A 271 -3.51 -17.90 26.94
N GLU A 272 -4.71 -17.77 26.35
CA GLU A 272 -5.33 -18.76 25.47
C GLU A 272 -5.43 -18.19 24.05
N THR A 273 -4.65 -18.74 23.12
CA THR A 273 -4.47 -18.21 21.76
C THR A 273 -4.98 -19.14 20.65
N SER A 274 -5.69 -20.21 21.01
CA SER A 274 -6.04 -21.31 20.09
C SER A 274 -7.14 -20.96 19.07
N GLY A 275 -7.84 -19.83 19.25
CA GLY A 275 -8.98 -19.45 18.41
C GLY A 275 -8.94 -17.99 17.97
N ARG A 276 -10.02 -17.58 17.30
CA ARG A 276 -10.21 -16.20 16.82
C ARG A 276 -10.32 -15.19 17.96
N ARG A 277 -10.93 -15.62 19.07
CA ARG A 277 -10.89 -14.90 20.35
C ARG A 277 -9.68 -15.37 21.13
N ILE A 278 -8.79 -14.42 21.43
CA ILE A 278 -7.66 -14.63 22.32
C ILE A 278 -8.09 -14.17 23.70
N HIS A 279 -7.93 -15.02 24.70
CA HIS A 279 -8.27 -14.71 26.09
C HIS A 279 -7.00 -14.53 26.92
N PHE A 280 -7.00 -13.55 27.81
CA PHE A 280 -5.96 -13.39 28.83
C PHE A 280 -6.59 -13.29 30.21
N GLU A 281 -6.04 -14.06 31.15
CA GLU A 281 -6.31 -13.96 32.58
C GLU A 281 -4.98 -13.93 33.33
N ALA A 282 -4.70 -12.85 34.06
CA ALA A 282 -3.44 -12.72 34.80
C ALA A 282 -3.26 -13.83 35.86
N ARG A 283 -2.10 -14.51 35.85
CA ARG A 283 -1.77 -15.63 36.76
C ARG A 283 -0.57 -15.34 37.67
N GLY A 284 -0.52 -14.12 38.22
CA GLY A 284 0.55 -13.68 39.11
C GLY A 284 0.88 -12.20 38.89
N THR A 285 2.10 -11.81 39.27
CA THR A 285 2.59 -10.42 39.14
C THR A 285 3.61 -10.25 38.01
N GLU A 286 3.97 -11.32 37.30
CA GLU A 286 4.91 -11.25 36.19
C GLU A 286 4.17 -10.93 34.89
N GLN A 287 4.76 -10.08 34.04
CA GLN A 287 4.23 -9.77 32.72
C GLN A 287 4.35 -11.00 31.82
N ASP A 288 3.23 -11.39 31.20
CA ASP A 288 3.16 -12.45 30.21
C ASP A 288 2.84 -11.87 28.84
N TYR A 289 3.35 -12.48 27.78
CA TYR A 289 3.10 -12.02 26.41
C TYR A 289 2.79 -13.14 25.44
N ILE A 290 2.18 -12.73 24.33
CA ILE A 290 2.06 -13.50 23.11
C ILE A 290 2.89 -12.84 22.01
N GLU A 291 3.54 -13.67 21.20
CA GLU A 291 4.31 -13.25 20.03
C GLU A 291 3.86 -14.04 18.80
N LEU A 292 3.74 -13.37 17.65
CA LEU A 292 3.50 -14.05 16.38
C LEU A 292 4.76 -14.87 16.00
N LYS A 293 4.63 -16.20 16.00
CA LYS A 293 5.67 -17.16 15.58
C LYS A 293 5.29 -17.78 14.24
N GLY A 294 6.22 -18.54 13.63
CA GLY A 294 5.99 -19.27 12.38
C GLY A 294 5.98 -18.39 11.12
N LYS A 295 6.07 -17.06 11.27
CA LYS A 295 6.10 -16.14 10.14
C LYS A 295 6.87 -14.86 10.44
N ALA A 296 7.77 -14.49 9.55
CA ALA A 296 8.45 -13.21 9.58
C ALA A 296 7.64 -12.13 8.86
N VAL A 297 7.74 -10.89 9.34
CA VAL A 297 7.18 -9.71 8.67
C VAL A 297 8.18 -9.25 7.61
N LEU A 298 7.96 -9.64 6.36
CA LEU A 298 8.89 -9.43 5.25
C LEU A 298 8.27 -8.58 4.13
N ALA A 299 9.12 -7.91 3.35
CA ALA A 299 8.76 -7.08 2.21
C ALA A 299 8.41 -7.91 0.96
N GLU A 300 7.46 -8.83 1.12
CA GLU A 300 6.91 -9.68 0.08
C GLU A 300 5.40 -9.60 0.06
N TYR A 301 4.81 -9.80 -1.11
CA TYR A 301 3.37 -9.90 -1.26
C TYR A 301 3.01 -11.09 -2.15
N ALA A 302 1.96 -11.83 -1.78
CA ALA A 302 1.58 -13.09 -2.41
C ALA A 302 1.29 -12.97 -3.92
N TYR A 303 0.95 -11.77 -4.38
CA TYR A 303 0.57 -11.52 -5.76
C TYR A 303 1.68 -11.85 -6.77
N ASN A 304 2.96 -11.54 -6.45
CA ASN A 304 4.09 -11.80 -7.35
C ASN A 304 5.32 -12.41 -6.63
N ILE A 305 5.13 -13.50 -5.89
CA ILE A 305 6.20 -14.19 -5.14
C ILE A 305 7.33 -14.63 -6.07
N ARG A 306 8.57 -14.33 -5.67
CA ARG A 306 9.79 -14.78 -6.36
C ARG A 306 10.56 -15.74 -5.47
N GLN A 307 10.49 -17.04 -5.76
CA GLN A 307 11.07 -18.12 -4.94
C GLN A 307 12.60 -18.11 -4.77
N ARG A 308 13.35 -17.17 -5.38
CA ARG A 308 14.83 -17.16 -5.41
C ARG A 308 15.50 -16.11 -4.52
N TYR A 309 14.75 -15.37 -3.70
CA TYR A 309 15.30 -14.30 -2.86
C TYR A 309 14.63 -14.27 -1.49
N THR A 310 15.38 -13.89 -0.46
CA THR A 310 14.85 -13.64 0.89
C THR A 310 14.55 -12.15 1.02
N PRO A 311 13.27 -11.75 1.08
CA PRO A 311 12.85 -10.36 1.20
C PRO A 311 13.36 -9.72 2.50
N PRO A 312 13.68 -8.41 2.52
CA PRO A 312 14.08 -7.73 3.72
C PRO A 312 12.93 -7.74 4.75
N PRO A 313 13.26 -7.82 6.05
CA PRO A 313 12.29 -7.62 7.12
C PRO A 313 11.74 -6.18 7.12
N VAL A 314 10.48 -6.01 7.53
CA VAL A 314 9.82 -4.70 7.59
C VAL A 314 9.47 -4.38 9.04
N ALA A 315 10.13 -3.35 9.59
CA ALA A 315 9.88 -2.86 10.94
C ALA A 315 8.65 -1.94 11.02
N ASP A 316 8.21 -1.44 9.87
CA ASP A 316 7.06 -0.56 9.73
C ASP A 316 5.78 -1.39 9.77
N GLN A 317 5.17 -1.40 10.94
CA GLN A 317 4.15 -2.36 11.32
C GLN A 317 3.00 -1.67 12.04
N ARG A 318 1.80 -2.23 11.84
CA ARG A 318 0.59 -1.90 12.59
C ARG A 318 0.03 -3.16 13.21
N VAL A 319 -0.34 -3.06 14.48
CA VAL A 319 -1.09 -4.09 15.20
C VAL A 319 -2.41 -3.47 15.62
N ARG A 320 -3.51 -4.02 15.13
CA ARG A 320 -4.85 -3.57 15.50
C ARG A 320 -5.72 -4.74 15.93
N PHE A 321 -6.60 -4.49 16.88
CA PHE A 321 -7.53 -5.47 17.41
C PHE A 321 -8.67 -4.79 18.17
N VAL A 322 -9.72 -5.56 18.43
CA VAL A 322 -10.81 -5.16 19.32
C VAL A 322 -10.54 -5.71 20.72
N LEU A 323 -10.40 -4.82 21.70
CA LEU A 323 -10.22 -5.11 23.11
C LEU A 323 -11.57 -5.14 23.82
N THR A 324 -11.84 -6.18 24.60
CA THR A 324 -13.01 -6.25 25.50
C THR A 324 -12.55 -6.52 26.93
N PRO A 325 -12.56 -5.52 27.83
CA PRO A 325 -12.22 -5.72 29.24
C PRO A 325 -13.19 -6.67 29.94
N ARG A 326 -12.66 -7.58 30.74
CA ARG A 326 -13.43 -8.53 31.57
C ARG A 326 -13.29 -8.24 33.07
N SER A 327 -12.34 -7.39 33.44
CA SER A 327 -12.14 -6.87 34.79
C SER A 327 -12.12 -5.34 34.81
N ILE A 328 -12.46 -4.76 35.96
CA ILE A 328 -12.45 -3.29 36.17
C ILE A 328 -11.04 -2.73 36.19
N ASP A 329 -10.10 -3.52 36.69
CA ASP A 329 -8.68 -3.18 36.77
C ASP A 329 -7.87 -4.13 35.89
N GLY A 330 -6.85 -3.60 35.24
CA GLY A 330 -6.03 -4.37 34.32
C GLY A 330 -5.23 -3.51 33.35
N THR A 331 -4.12 -4.07 32.89
CA THR A 331 -3.19 -3.42 31.96
C THR A 331 -2.80 -4.35 30.83
N LEU A 332 -2.95 -3.85 29.61
CA LEU A 332 -2.45 -4.47 28.39
C LEU A 332 -1.35 -3.58 27.79
N LYS A 333 -0.28 -4.20 27.25
CA LYS A 333 0.78 -3.48 26.54
C LYS A 333 1.00 -4.05 25.15
N ILE A 334 1.32 -3.19 24.19
CA ILE A 334 1.72 -3.57 22.83
C ILE A 334 3.17 -3.15 22.63
N ARG A 335 3.96 -4.01 22.00
CA ARG A 335 5.37 -3.75 21.70
C ARG A 335 5.66 -3.84 20.21
N LEU A 336 6.17 -2.74 19.66
CA LEU A 336 6.76 -2.64 18.32
C LEU A 336 8.24 -2.26 18.42
N SER A 337 9.01 -2.43 17.35
CA SER A 337 10.44 -2.14 17.34
C SER A 337 10.94 -1.76 15.94
N LYS A 338 11.92 -0.87 15.88
CA LYS A 338 12.68 -0.54 14.67
C LYS A 338 14.13 -0.26 15.07
N LEU A 339 15.07 -0.91 14.38
CA LEU A 339 16.50 -0.86 14.71
C LEU A 339 16.80 -1.25 16.16
N ASP A 340 17.52 -0.40 16.91
CA ASP A 340 17.85 -0.52 18.33
C ASP A 340 16.73 -0.08 19.27
N ARG A 341 15.62 0.45 18.73
CA ARG A 341 14.54 1.08 19.50
C ARG A 341 13.36 0.12 19.65
N THR A 342 12.82 0.07 20.86
CA THR A 342 11.61 -0.68 21.20
C THR A 342 10.59 0.27 21.82
N PHE A 343 9.35 0.20 21.34
CA PHE A 343 8.27 1.07 21.73
C PHE A 343 7.19 0.29 22.45
N TRP A 344 6.64 0.88 23.50
CA TRP A 344 5.62 0.27 24.35
C TRP A 344 4.42 1.20 24.49
N ALA A 345 3.27 0.77 23.98
CA ALA A 345 2.00 1.39 24.33
C ALA A 345 1.41 0.63 25.52
N SER A 346 1.16 1.32 26.62
CA SER A 346 0.46 0.77 27.80
C SER A 346 -0.96 1.30 27.84
N ILE A 347 -1.93 0.40 28.05
CA ILE A 347 -3.36 0.70 28.04
C ILE A 347 -3.94 0.15 29.34
N HIS A 348 -4.33 1.05 30.23
CA HIS A 348 -4.97 0.73 31.49
C HIS A 348 -6.50 0.82 31.37
N THR A 349 -7.23 -0.06 32.02
CA THR A 349 -8.71 -0.06 32.10
C THR A 349 -9.30 1.25 32.65
N SER A 350 -8.56 1.96 33.50
CA SER A 350 -8.91 3.31 33.97
C SER A 350 -8.91 4.39 32.88
N GLY A 351 -8.49 4.06 31.64
CA GLY A 351 -8.35 5.00 30.54
C GLY A 351 -6.98 5.68 30.46
N LEU A 352 -6.05 5.38 31.39
CA LEU A 352 -4.69 5.89 31.33
C LEU A 352 -3.90 5.15 30.24
N MET A 353 -3.26 5.91 29.36
CA MET A 353 -2.42 5.40 28.28
C MET A 353 -1.08 6.10 28.25
N THR A 354 -0.02 5.35 27.98
CA THR A 354 1.34 5.88 27.90
C THR A 354 2.07 5.28 26.71
N LEU A 355 2.98 6.06 26.12
CA LEU A 355 3.90 5.59 25.10
C LEU A 355 5.32 5.78 25.60
N THR A 356 6.08 4.68 25.68
CA THR A 356 7.47 4.71 26.14
C THR A 356 8.41 4.04 25.14
N GLU A 357 9.69 4.40 25.22
CA GLU A 357 10.76 3.84 24.41
C GLU A 357 11.87 3.29 25.29
N SER A 358 12.46 2.18 24.87
CA SER A 358 13.74 1.66 25.37
C SER A 358 14.71 1.43 24.21
N ARG A 359 16.02 1.59 24.46
CA ARG A 359 17.10 1.27 23.50
C ARG A 359 17.92 0.06 23.95
N ASP A 360 18.37 -0.75 22.99
CA ASP A 360 19.33 -1.86 23.19
C ASP A 360 18.97 -2.82 24.34
N GLY A 361 17.69 -3.20 24.48
CA GLY A 361 17.25 -4.12 25.54
C GLY A 361 17.44 -3.58 26.96
N ARG A 362 17.71 -2.28 27.14
CA ARG A 362 17.71 -1.64 28.45
C ARG A 362 16.31 -1.74 29.06
N VAL A 363 16.26 -2.09 30.34
CA VAL A 363 15.01 -2.22 31.10
C VAL A 363 14.35 -0.84 31.33
N ALA A 364 15.14 0.23 31.38
CA ALA A 364 14.63 1.57 31.60
C ALA A 364 13.98 2.11 30.32
N SER A 365 12.65 2.20 30.32
CA SER A 365 11.89 2.91 29.29
C SER A 365 11.67 4.37 29.67
N SER A 366 11.68 5.27 28.68
CA SER A 366 11.42 6.71 28.85
C SER A 366 10.14 7.11 28.11
N PRO A 367 9.31 8.02 28.63
CA PRO A 367 8.15 8.52 27.90
C PRO A 367 8.57 9.19 26.59
N ILE A 368 7.87 8.87 25.50
CA ILE A 368 8.08 9.47 24.16
C ILE A 368 6.82 10.11 23.60
N ALA A 369 5.78 10.21 24.42
CA ALA A 369 4.62 11.08 24.22
C ALA A 369 4.07 11.48 25.58
N ARG A 370 3.31 12.58 25.64
CA ARG A 370 2.59 12.96 26.86
C ARG A 370 1.49 11.93 27.10
N SER A 371 1.42 11.36 28.31
CA SER A 371 0.37 10.41 28.69
C SER A 371 -1.04 10.94 28.38
N TYR A 372 -1.92 10.04 28.01
CA TYR A 372 -3.30 10.33 27.66
C TYR A 372 -4.25 9.73 28.70
N GLN A 373 -5.30 10.46 29.06
CA GLN A 373 -6.34 10.00 29.98
C GLN A 373 -7.70 10.06 29.27
N ALA A 374 -8.26 8.89 28.99
CA ALA A 374 -9.61 8.71 28.49
C ALA A 374 -10.62 8.52 29.65
N ALA A 375 -11.90 8.38 29.30
CA ALA A 375 -12.86 7.76 30.21
C ALA A 375 -12.44 6.29 30.48
N PRO A 376 -12.67 5.76 31.69
CA PRO A 376 -12.44 4.34 31.97
C PRO A 376 -13.19 3.44 31.00
N PHE A 377 -12.57 2.33 30.60
CA PHE A 377 -13.22 1.33 29.76
C PHE A 377 -14.22 0.52 30.57
N SER A 378 -15.43 0.35 30.04
CA SER A 378 -16.46 -0.44 30.67
C SER A 378 -16.20 -1.93 30.48
N VAL A 379 -16.45 -2.73 31.52
CA VAL A 379 -16.38 -4.19 31.43
C VAL A 379 -17.43 -4.69 30.42
N GLY A 380 -16.99 -5.52 29.47
CA GLY A 380 -17.83 -6.08 28.42
C GLY A 380 -18.05 -5.16 27.21
N GLU A 381 -17.64 -3.89 27.27
CA GLU A 381 -17.68 -2.98 26.13
C GLU A 381 -16.43 -3.15 25.27
N SER A 382 -16.63 -3.29 23.96
CA SER A 382 -15.56 -3.52 23.01
C SER A 382 -15.07 -2.22 22.39
N VAL A 383 -13.75 -2.06 22.27
CA VAL A 383 -13.12 -0.88 21.65
C VAL A 383 -11.99 -1.30 20.72
N GLU A 384 -11.89 -0.68 19.55
CA GLU A 384 -10.75 -0.89 18.65
C GLU A 384 -9.51 -0.19 19.20
N ILE A 385 -8.39 -0.92 19.20
CA ILE A 385 -7.08 -0.46 19.59
C ILE A 385 -6.15 -0.68 18.40
N SER A 386 -5.37 0.33 18.05
CA SER A 386 -4.31 0.20 17.04
C SER A 386 -3.03 0.86 17.54
N MET A 387 -1.91 0.14 17.47
CA MET A 387 -0.58 0.71 17.62
C MET A 387 0.17 0.55 16.30
N GLU A 388 0.78 1.64 15.84
CA GLU A 388 1.57 1.67 14.62
C GLU A 388 2.95 2.25 14.89
N ASN A 389 3.94 1.74 14.18
CA ASN A 389 5.27 2.30 14.04
C ASN A 389 5.54 2.34 12.54
N VAL A 390 5.49 3.52 11.93
CA VAL A 390 5.59 3.69 10.47
C VAL A 390 6.30 5.00 10.14
N ASP A 391 7.19 4.99 9.15
CA ASP A 391 7.91 6.18 8.68
C ASP A 391 8.62 6.95 9.81
N TYR A 392 9.15 6.28 10.84
CA TYR A 392 9.66 6.94 12.06
C TYR A 392 8.59 7.75 12.80
N ARG A 393 7.39 7.19 12.95
CA ARG A 393 6.35 7.73 13.81
C ARG A 393 5.67 6.59 14.54
N VAL A 394 5.53 6.73 15.86
CA VAL A 394 4.79 5.77 16.67
C VAL A 394 3.52 6.41 17.14
N ALA A 395 2.39 5.74 16.93
CA ALA A 395 1.08 6.22 17.37
C ALA A 395 0.25 5.12 18.01
N LEU A 396 -0.62 5.52 18.93
CA LEU A 396 -1.67 4.72 19.53
C LEU A 396 -3.02 5.37 19.23
N SER A 397 -3.94 4.58 18.70
CA SER A 397 -5.31 4.97 18.40
C SER A 397 -6.30 4.12 19.19
N VAL A 398 -7.40 4.75 19.60
CA VAL A 398 -8.51 4.12 20.33
C VAL A 398 -9.81 4.51 19.64
N GLY A 399 -10.53 3.52 19.12
CA GLY A 399 -11.56 3.73 18.12
C GLY A 399 -10.99 4.47 16.90
N ASN A 400 -11.72 5.46 16.40
CA ASN A 400 -11.32 6.25 15.22
C ASN A 400 -10.42 7.45 15.55
N ARG A 401 -9.80 7.48 16.74
CA ARG A 401 -9.03 8.64 17.19
C ARG A 401 -7.64 8.26 17.65
N GLU A 402 -6.65 8.94 17.08
CA GLU A 402 -5.29 8.94 17.59
C GLU A 402 -5.23 9.66 18.94
N VAL A 403 -4.70 8.98 19.96
CA VAL A 403 -4.64 9.49 21.34
C VAL A 403 -3.22 9.80 21.80
N LEU A 404 -2.22 9.12 21.24
CA LEU A 404 -0.80 9.35 21.49
C LEU A 404 -0.04 9.23 20.17
N ALA A 405 0.93 10.12 19.97
CA ALA A 405 1.89 10.00 18.88
C ALA A 405 3.23 10.66 19.24
N THR A 406 4.30 10.18 18.62
CA THR A 406 5.58 10.88 18.61
C THR A 406 5.51 12.15 17.75
N SER A 407 6.43 13.09 17.99
CA SER A 407 6.51 14.36 17.28
C SER A 407 7.48 14.28 16.10
N ASP A 408 7.19 15.04 15.04
CA ASP A 408 8.10 15.28 13.92
C ASP A 408 9.07 16.45 14.19
N ASP A 409 8.85 17.24 15.24
CA ASP A 409 9.75 18.32 15.65
C ASP A 409 11.06 17.75 16.24
N PRO A 410 12.22 17.91 15.57
CA PRO A 410 13.51 17.39 16.04
C PRO A 410 13.96 17.97 17.38
N ASN A 411 13.41 19.12 17.79
CA ASN A 411 13.70 19.75 19.08
C ASN A 411 12.69 19.37 20.17
N GLY A 412 11.62 18.65 19.82
CA GLY A 412 10.57 18.25 20.73
C GLY A 412 10.99 17.08 21.62
N SER A 413 10.55 17.07 22.87
CA SER A 413 10.83 15.97 23.81
C SER A 413 10.21 14.62 23.41
N ALA A 414 9.27 14.63 22.47
CA ALA A 414 8.60 13.46 21.91
C ALA A 414 9.15 13.08 20.52
N TYR A 415 10.29 13.64 20.10
CA TYR A 415 10.83 13.41 18.77
C TYR A 415 11.22 11.95 18.54
N TYR A 416 10.72 11.40 17.44
CA TYR A 416 11.21 10.17 16.86
C TYR A 416 11.51 10.43 15.40
N GLY A 417 12.80 10.47 15.07
CA GLY A 417 13.22 10.57 13.68
C GLY A 417 14.39 9.65 13.32
N PRO A 418 14.71 9.59 12.03
CA PRO A 418 15.77 8.76 11.47
C PRO A 418 17.17 9.33 11.78
N ASP A 419 18.15 8.42 11.93
CA ASP A 419 19.57 8.75 11.83
C ASP A 419 20.04 8.28 10.45
N ILE A 420 19.92 9.17 9.45
CA ILE A 420 20.20 8.87 8.05
C ILE A 420 21.65 8.39 7.87
N ALA A 421 22.60 9.05 8.54
CA ALA A 421 24.02 8.69 8.46
C ALA A 421 24.31 7.31 9.08
N ALA A 422 23.60 6.91 10.14
CA ALA A 422 23.69 5.55 10.68
C ALA A 422 23.07 4.52 9.74
N LEU A 423 21.89 4.81 9.17
CA LEU A 423 21.20 3.94 8.22
C LEU A 423 22.05 3.69 6.95
N GLN A 424 22.69 4.72 6.40
CA GLN A 424 23.55 4.56 5.22
C GLN A 424 24.79 3.69 5.50
N ARG A 425 25.31 3.72 6.73
CA ARG A 425 26.42 2.83 7.15
C ARG A 425 25.98 1.39 7.34
N GLN A 426 24.68 1.15 7.45
CA GLN A 426 24.10 -0.16 7.66
C GLN A 426 24.16 -0.99 6.38
N ARG A 427 24.97 -2.07 6.40
CA ARG A 427 25.19 -2.92 5.21
C ARG A 427 24.10 -3.97 4.96
N ARG A 428 23.19 -4.16 5.92
CA ARG A 428 22.10 -5.15 5.85
C ARG A 428 20.86 -4.57 6.51
N PRO A 429 19.65 -4.86 5.99
CA PRO A 429 18.40 -4.51 6.66
C PRO A 429 18.42 -4.93 8.12
N ALA A 430 17.91 -4.08 9.02
CA ALA A 430 17.84 -4.41 10.43
C ALA A 430 16.85 -5.56 10.64
N PRO A 431 17.06 -6.44 11.63
CA PRO A 431 16.03 -7.40 11.98
C PRO A 431 14.74 -6.66 12.38
N ALA A 432 13.61 -7.02 11.79
CA ALA A 432 12.31 -6.67 12.32
C ALA A 432 11.87 -7.76 13.29
N PHE A 433 11.58 -7.38 14.53
CA PHE A 433 11.01 -8.31 15.49
C PHE A 433 9.50 -8.41 15.29
N PRO A 434 8.91 -9.59 15.50
CA PRO A 434 7.46 -9.71 15.51
C PRO A 434 6.83 -8.85 16.61
N PRO A 435 5.60 -8.37 16.38
CA PRO A 435 4.87 -7.64 17.40
C PRO A 435 4.59 -8.56 18.58
N ARG A 436 4.50 -7.95 19.77
CA ARG A 436 4.09 -8.64 20.99
C ARG A 436 2.96 -7.91 21.67
N ILE A 437 2.06 -8.68 22.26
CA ILE A 437 1.00 -8.18 23.13
C ILE A 437 1.24 -8.78 24.51
N TYR A 438 1.25 -7.93 25.52
CA TYR A 438 1.53 -8.27 26.91
C TYR A 438 0.27 -8.06 27.75
N GLY A 439 0.02 -8.99 28.66
CA GLY A 439 -0.96 -8.87 29.71
C GLY A 439 -0.21 -8.79 31.03
N GLU A 440 -0.41 -7.69 31.76
CA GLU A 440 0.29 -7.44 33.03
C GLU A 440 -0.62 -7.70 34.23
N SER A 441 -1.90 -7.32 34.13
CA SER A 441 -2.89 -7.53 35.18
C SER A 441 -4.30 -7.58 34.60
N GLY A 442 -5.26 -8.13 35.34
CA GLY A 442 -6.66 -8.18 34.93
C GLY A 442 -6.97 -9.30 33.93
N THR A 443 -8.14 -9.17 33.30
CA THR A 443 -8.69 -10.16 32.37
C THR A 443 -9.26 -9.45 31.14
N PHE A 444 -8.94 -9.94 29.94
CA PHE A 444 -9.33 -9.33 28.67
C PHE A 444 -9.61 -10.37 27.60
N ASP A 445 -10.51 -10.04 26.68
CA ASP A 445 -10.64 -10.71 25.39
C ASP A 445 -10.11 -9.81 24.27
N ILE A 446 -9.41 -10.41 23.31
CA ILE A 446 -8.94 -9.78 22.08
C ILE A 446 -9.58 -10.51 20.89
N THR A 447 -10.17 -9.76 19.98
CA THR A 447 -10.77 -10.26 18.72
C THR A 447 -10.35 -9.40 17.54
N HIS A 448 -10.51 -9.87 16.30
CA HIS A 448 -10.15 -9.13 15.09
C HIS A 448 -8.69 -8.65 15.11
N LEU A 449 -7.78 -9.48 15.62
CA LEU A 449 -6.36 -9.16 15.72
C LEU A 449 -5.69 -9.30 14.36
N VAL A 450 -5.19 -8.17 13.85
CA VAL A 450 -4.51 -8.08 12.56
C VAL A 450 -3.12 -7.49 12.76
N VAL A 451 -2.13 -8.11 12.10
CA VAL A 451 -0.77 -7.58 11.94
C VAL A 451 -0.60 -7.16 10.50
N GLU A 452 -0.25 -5.91 10.28
CA GLU A 452 0.00 -5.30 8.98
C GLU A 452 1.43 -4.75 8.91
N ARG A 453 1.96 -4.65 7.70
CA ARG A 453 3.21 -3.94 7.42
C ARG A 453 3.00 -2.89 6.35
N ASP A 454 3.83 -1.86 6.36
CA ASP A 454 3.80 -0.85 5.31
C ASP A 454 4.42 -1.38 4.00
N VAL A 455 4.27 -0.62 2.92
CA VAL A 455 5.06 -0.77 1.70
C VAL A 455 6.55 -0.58 2.02
N TYR A 456 7.42 -1.39 1.40
CA TYR A 456 8.87 -1.26 1.59
C TYR A 456 9.50 -0.99 0.23
N TYR A 457 9.95 0.23 -0.02
CA TYR A 457 10.62 0.55 -1.28
C TYR A 457 12.06 0.06 -1.26
N TYR A 458 12.33 -1.01 -2.00
CA TYR A 458 13.67 -1.56 -2.16
C TYR A 458 14.67 -0.54 -2.70
N HIS A 459 15.87 -0.54 -2.15
CA HIS A 459 17.01 0.13 -2.76
C HIS A 459 17.73 -0.81 -3.76
N PRO A 460 18.19 -0.34 -4.93
CA PRO A 460 18.94 -1.09 -5.94
C PRO A 460 20.05 -2.04 -5.44
N GLN A 461 20.72 -1.74 -4.33
CA GLN A 461 21.75 -2.58 -3.70
C GLN A 461 21.17 -3.78 -2.95
N ASP A 462 19.94 -3.66 -2.40
CA ASP A 462 19.19 -4.77 -1.80
C ASP A 462 18.73 -5.77 -2.87
N VAL A 463 18.59 -5.29 -4.11
CA VAL A 463 18.03 -6.05 -5.22
C VAL A 463 19.05 -6.92 -5.96
N ARG A 464 19.91 -7.64 -5.24
CA ARG A 464 20.78 -8.68 -5.85
C ARG A 464 19.99 -9.74 -6.64
N ALA A 465 18.68 -9.85 -6.43
CA ALA A 465 17.76 -10.66 -7.25
C ALA A 465 17.37 -10.04 -8.61
N LEU A 466 17.55 -8.72 -8.82
CA LEU A 466 17.48 -8.04 -10.13
C LEU A 466 18.86 -7.93 -10.80
N ALA A 467 19.94 -8.30 -10.12
CA ALA A 467 21.32 -8.27 -10.61
C ALA A 467 21.65 -9.28 -11.73
N ILE A 468 20.64 -9.94 -12.31
CA ILE A 468 20.79 -10.77 -13.52
C ILE A 468 20.92 -9.93 -14.80
N LEU A 469 20.77 -8.61 -14.71
CA LEU A 469 20.91 -7.69 -15.84
C LEU A 469 22.29 -6.99 -15.76
N PRO A 470 23.09 -6.99 -16.84
CA PRO A 470 24.46 -6.42 -16.86
C PRO A 470 24.57 -4.95 -16.41
N TRP A 471 23.45 -4.23 -16.37
CA TRP A 471 23.32 -2.81 -16.05
C TRP A 471 22.57 -2.52 -14.73
N ALA A 472 22.05 -3.54 -14.04
CA ALA A 472 21.26 -3.39 -12.81
C ALA A 472 22.00 -2.76 -11.61
N PRO A 473 23.32 -2.95 -11.37
CA PRO A 473 23.97 -2.32 -10.22
C PRO A 473 24.23 -0.81 -10.39
N TYR A 474 23.99 -0.22 -11.57
CA TYR A 474 24.34 1.18 -11.89
C TYR A 474 23.16 2.09 -12.25
N SER A 475 21.98 1.52 -12.51
CA SER A 475 20.79 2.22 -13.03
C SER A 475 19.84 2.75 -11.96
N GLY A 476 20.07 2.41 -10.69
CA GLY A 476 19.23 2.79 -9.58
C GLY A 476 19.30 4.28 -9.21
N TRP A 477 18.17 4.98 -9.30
CA TRP A 477 17.99 6.31 -8.71
C TRP A 477 17.39 6.25 -7.31
N ALA A 478 17.35 7.41 -6.65
CA ALA A 478 16.86 7.60 -5.28
C ALA A 478 17.61 6.70 -4.28
N SER A 479 18.93 6.69 -4.41
CA SER A 479 19.87 5.81 -3.74
C SER A 479 20.84 6.66 -2.88
N PRO A 480 21.40 6.19 -1.75
CA PRO A 480 22.43 6.96 -1.06
C PRO A 480 23.64 7.30 -1.94
N SER A 481 24.05 6.38 -2.82
CA SER A 481 25.11 6.62 -3.80
C SER A 481 24.63 7.30 -5.09
N SER A 482 23.32 7.55 -5.21
CA SER A 482 22.73 8.20 -6.38
C SER A 482 21.38 8.85 -6.02
N PRO A 483 21.39 9.96 -5.25
CA PRO A 483 20.18 10.69 -4.93
C PRO A 483 19.46 11.14 -6.21
N MET A 484 18.13 11.22 -6.16
CA MET A 484 17.33 11.66 -7.29
C MET A 484 16.97 13.13 -7.11
N MET A 485 17.72 14.04 -7.73
CA MET A 485 17.29 15.43 -7.86
C MET A 485 16.20 15.52 -8.93
N LEU A 486 15.06 16.15 -8.64
CA LEU A 486 13.91 16.37 -9.53
C LEU A 486 13.78 17.85 -9.85
N ARG A 487 13.85 18.21 -11.13
CA ARG A 487 13.66 19.60 -11.59
C ARG A 487 12.17 19.97 -11.62
N SER A 488 11.88 21.23 -11.92
CA SER A 488 10.54 21.85 -11.90
C SER A 488 9.45 21.17 -12.74
N HIS A 489 9.81 20.27 -13.65
CA HIS A 489 8.91 19.58 -14.56
C HIS A 489 9.04 18.05 -14.49
N GLU A 490 9.75 17.53 -13.49
CA GLU A 490 10.01 16.10 -13.32
C GLU A 490 9.32 15.59 -12.06
N CYS A 491 8.77 14.37 -12.14
CA CYS A 491 8.24 13.68 -10.98
C CYS A 491 8.75 12.23 -10.93
N PHE A 492 8.71 11.64 -9.75
CA PHE A 492 9.20 10.29 -9.50
C PHE A 492 8.07 9.35 -9.09
N MET A 493 8.01 8.21 -9.76
CA MET A 493 6.88 7.30 -9.72
C MET A 493 7.32 5.93 -9.23
N LEU A 494 6.71 5.42 -8.16
CA LEU A 494 6.96 4.09 -7.61
C LEU A 494 5.70 3.22 -7.67
N GLY A 495 5.86 1.91 -7.75
CA GLY A 495 4.72 0.99 -7.68
C GLY A 495 4.61 0.33 -6.32
N ASP A 496 3.37 0.17 -5.84
CA ASP A 496 3.07 -0.36 -4.51
C ASP A 496 3.46 -1.84 -4.36
N ASN A 497 3.56 -2.59 -5.46
CA ASN A 497 4.06 -3.98 -5.45
C ASN A 497 5.59 -4.05 -5.37
N THR A 498 6.16 -3.30 -4.44
CA THR A 498 7.44 -3.50 -3.76
C THR A 498 8.58 -4.11 -4.62
N ALA A 499 8.58 -5.44 -4.86
CA ALA A 499 9.63 -6.18 -5.57
C ALA A 499 9.34 -6.47 -7.06
N ALA A 500 8.12 -6.19 -7.54
CA ALA A 500 7.62 -6.52 -8.86
C ALA A 500 7.01 -5.32 -9.62
N SER A 501 7.34 -4.09 -9.21
CA SER A 501 6.77 -2.86 -9.78
C SER A 501 7.40 -2.37 -11.08
N LYS A 502 8.67 -2.71 -11.38
CA LYS A 502 9.47 -2.15 -12.50
C LYS A 502 9.21 -0.65 -12.69
N ASP A 503 9.49 0.13 -11.65
CA ASP A 503 9.14 1.55 -11.56
C ASP A 503 10.34 2.48 -11.82
N GLY A 504 10.21 3.77 -11.51
CA GLY A 504 11.19 4.82 -11.84
C GLY A 504 12.62 4.54 -11.37
N ARG A 505 12.80 3.68 -10.35
CA ARG A 505 14.13 3.23 -9.92
C ARG A 505 14.88 2.44 -10.99
N LEU A 506 14.16 1.85 -11.95
CA LEU A 506 14.67 0.87 -12.91
C LEU A 506 14.50 1.30 -14.37
N TRP A 507 13.84 2.44 -14.65
CA TRP A 507 13.67 2.92 -16.01
C TRP A 507 14.96 3.55 -16.53
N ASP A 508 15.48 2.99 -17.62
CA ASP A 508 16.80 3.30 -18.19
C ASP A 508 16.73 3.68 -19.69
N ALA A 509 15.53 3.95 -20.19
CA ALA A 509 15.25 4.27 -21.59
C ALA A 509 14.27 5.45 -21.70
N TRP A 510 14.33 6.15 -22.83
CA TRP A 510 13.38 7.20 -23.23
C TRP A 510 13.05 7.06 -24.72
N GLY A 511 11.89 7.58 -25.11
CA GLY A 511 11.41 7.54 -26.49
C GLY A 511 11.76 8.79 -27.31
N PRO A 512 11.56 8.76 -28.64
CA PRO A 512 11.87 9.88 -29.54
C PRO A 512 11.20 11.20 -29.16
N HIS A 513 10.00 11.14 -28.57
CA HIS A 513 9.26 12.31 -28.10
C HIS A 513 9.98 13.10 -26.99
N LEU A 514 10.92 12.47 -26.27
CA LEU A 514 11.75 13.11 -25.24
C LEU A 514 13.18 13.40 -25.70
N GLU A 515 13.61 12.93 -26.88
CA GLU A 515 14.97 13.16 -27.38
C GLU A 515 15.31 14.64 -27.51
N SER A 516 14.33 15.46 -27.90
CA SER A 516 14.51 16.92 -28.01
C SER A 516 14.91 17.60 -26.70
N ARG A 517 14.70 16.94 -25.55
CA ARG A 517 15.09 17.44 -24.23
C ARG A 517 16.57 17.19 -23.94
N GLY A 518 17.20 16.23 -24.61
CA GLY A 518 18.61 15.87 -24.41
C GLY A 518 18.98 15.69 -22.93
N GLU A 519 20.06 16.34 -22.51
CA GLU A 519 20.53 16.38 -21.10
C GLU A 519 19.55 17.06 -20.13
N GLY A 520 18.51 17.70 -20.65
CA GLY A 520 17.40 18.24 -19.86
C GLY A 520 16.53 17.16 -19.22
N PHE A 521 16.51 15.94 -19.76
CA PHE A 521 15.69 14.83 -19.26
C PHE A 521 16.44 13.92 -18.28
N GLN A 522 15.84 13.69 -17.11
CA GLN A 522 16.31 12.73 -16.14
C GLN A 522 15.75 11.32 -16.36
N LEU A 523 16.64 10.34 -16.53
CA LEU A 523 16.27 8.92 -16.50
C LEU A 523 15.53 8.55 -15.21
N GLY A 524 14.53 7.68 -15.29
CA GLY A 524 13.75 7.26 -14.13
C GLY A 524 12.63 8.22 -13.71
N THR A 525 12.50 9.39 -14.36
CA THR A 525 11.45 10.36 -14.05
C THR A 525 10.34 10.37 -15.10
N VAL A 526 9.20 10.94 -14.72
CA VAL A 526 8.10 11.25 -15.63
C VAL A 526 7.99 12.77 -15.74
N PRO A 527 8.01 13.33 -16.95
CA PRO A 527 7.71 14.73 -17.13
C PRO A 527 6.26 15.08 -16.80
N LEU A 528 6.00 16.26 -16.23
CA LEU A 528 4.64 16.66 -15.85
C LEU A 528 3.66 16.69 -17.03
N ASP A 529 4.14 17.01 -18.23
CA ASP A 529 3.33 17.03 -19.48
C ASP A 529 3.02 15.62 -20.02
N GLN A 530 3.57 14.57 -19.40
CA GLN A 530 3.22 13.17 -19.71
C GLN A 530 2.14 12.61 -18.78
N LEU A 531 1.70 13.37 -17.76
CA LEU A 531 0.65 12.95 -16.84
C LEU A 531 -0.72 13.00 -17.53
N ILE A 532 -1.52 11.96 -17.34
CA ILE A 532 -2.87 11.85 -17.92
C ILE A 532 -3.93 12.21 -16.88
N GLY A 533 -3.80 11.71 -15.65
CA GLY A 533 -4.83 11.93 -14.63
C GLY A 533 -4.62 11.17 -13.33
N LYS A 534 -5.38 11.54 -12.29
CA LYS A 534 -5.43 10.85 -10.99
C LYS A 534 -6.45 9.73 -11.04
N ALA A 535 -6.03 8.50 -10.76
CA ALA A 535 -6.93 7.38 -10.58
C ALA A 535 -7.68 7.55 -9.25
N PHE A 536 -9.01 7.46 -9.26
CA PHE A 536 -9.81 7.73 -8.06
C PHE A 536 -10.81 6.61 -7.70
N PHE A 537 -11.18 5.74 -8.64
CA PHE A 537 -12.21 4.74 -8.36
C PHE A 537 -12.03 3.47 -9.19
N VAL A 538 -12.12 2.31 -8.55
CA VAL A 538 -12.27 1.00 -9.20
C VAL A 538 -13.76 0.74 -9.38
N TYR A 539 -14.24 0.82 -10.62
CA TYR A 539 -15.68 0.75 -10.93
C TYR A 539 -16.12 -0.64 -11.42
N TRP A 540 -15.19 -1.52 -11.77
CA TRP A 540 -15.53 -2.85 -12.31
C TRP A 540 -14.34 -3.84 -12.23
N PRO A 541 -14.20 -4.63 -11.16
CA PRO A 541 -13.02 -5.49 -11.00
C PRO A 541 -12.95 -6.65 -12.01
N SER A 542 -14.05 -7.31 -12.38
CA SER A 542 -14.13 -8.25 -13.52
C SER A 542 -15.59 -8.65 -13.77
N PRO A 543 -16.02 -9.01 -14.99
CA PRO A 543 -17.37 -9.56 -15.21
C PRO A 543 -17.58 -10.92 -14.50
N GLY A 544 -18.49 -10.97 -13.53
CA GLY A 544 -19.03 -12.25 -13.06
C GLY A 544 -20.04 -12.82 -14.07
N ARG A 545 -20.01 -14.13 -14.34
CA ARG A 545 -21.05 -14.82 -15.11
C ARG A 545 -22.15 -15.33 -14.18
N ILE A 546 -23.40 -15.14 -14.56
CA ILE A 546 -24.57 -15.79 -13.92
C ILE A 546 -24.95 -17.02 -14.74
N ASP A 547 -24.83 -18.21 -14.14
CA ASP A 547 -25.07 -19.49 -14.82
C ASP A 547 -26.54 -19.80 -15.10
N TRP A 548 -27.50 -19.24 -14.35
CA TRP A 548 -28.93 -19.52 -14.55
C TRP A 548 -29.63 -18.64 -15.60
N LEU A 549 -28.95 -17.61 -16.14
CA LEU A 549 -29.47 -16.72 -17.21
C LEU A 549 -29.07 -17.16 -18.63
N GLN A 550 -28.49 -18.35 -18.81
CA GLN A 550 -27.95 -18.84 -20.09
C GLN A 550 -29.02 -19.04 -21.20
N TRP A 551 -30.32 -18.99 -20.87
CA TRP A 551 -31.42 -19.29 -21.79
C TRP A 551 -31.98 -18.08 -22.56
N LEU A 552 -31.50 -16.85 -22.29
CA LEU A 552 -31.96 -15.64 -22.98
C LEU A 552 -31.09 -15.33 -24.24
N PRO A 553 -31.65 -15.37 -25.46
CA PRO A 553 -30.87 -15.30 -26.71
C PRO A 553 -30.42 -13.88 -27.13
N VAL A 554 -30.73 -12.83 -26.35
CA VAL A 554 -30.48 -11.42 -26.74
C VAL A 554 -29.36 -10.76 -25.90
N VAL A 555 -28.89 -11.39 -24.83
CA VAL A 555 -27.79 -10.87 -24.00
C VAL A 555 -26.58 -11.78 -24.16
N GLY A 556 -25.78 -11.52 -25.19
CA GLY A 556 -24.50 -12.17 -25.41
C GLY A 556 -23.51 -11.83 -24.28
N GLY A 557 -23.48 -12.68 -23.25
CA GLY A 557 -22.53 -12.60 -22.13
C GLY A 557 -23.12 -11.89 -20.92
N ASN A 558 -23.58 -12.68 -19.95
CA ASN A 558 -23.91 -12.22 -18.60
C ASN A 558 -22.67 -11.58 -17.96
N VAL A 559 -22.67 -10.25 -17.89
CA VAL A 559 -21.62 -9.40 -17.32
C VAL A 559 -22.30 -8.62 -16.20
N VAL A 560 -22.37 -9.19 -15.00
CA VAL A 560 -22.87 -8.46 -13.82
C VAL A 560 -21.67 -7.78 -13.14
N PRO A 561 -21.77 -6.49 -12.81
CA PRO A 561 -20.73 -5.81 -12.07
C PRO A 561 -20.58 -6.48 -10.71
N ASP A 562 -19.36 -6.86 -10.34
CA ASP A 562 -19.05 -7.19 -8.95
C ASP A 562 -18.99 -5.89 -8.13
N VAL A 563 -20.17 -5.45 -7.69
CA VAL A 563 -20.33 -4.25 -6.86
C VAL A 563 -19.60 -4.39 -5.52
N GLY A 564 -19.40 -5.62 -5.03
CA GLY A 564 -18.77 -5.88 -3.73
C GLY A 564 -17.28 -5.51 -3.68
N ARG A 565 -16.65 -5.38 -4.85
CA ARG A 565 -15.21 -5.05 -4.96
C ARG A 565 -14.96 -3.65 -5.55
N MET A 566 -16.02 -2.88 -5.84
CA MET A 566 -15.90 -1.47 -6.18
C MET A 566 -15.38 -0.68 -4.98
N ARG A 567 -14.41 0.20 -5.20
CA ARG A 567 -13.75 0.94 -4.12
C ARG A 567 -13.12 2.23 -4.60
N TRP A 568 -13.04 3.20 -3.70
CA TRP A 568 -12.20 4.38 -3.90
C TRP A 568 -10.74 3.99 -3.88
N ILE A 569 -9.96 4.58 -4.78
CA ILE A 569 -8.50 4.46 -4.78
C ILE A 569 -8.00 5.47 -3.74
N ARG A 570 -7.26 4.97 -2.76
CA ARG A 570 -6.75 5.73 -1.62
C ARG A 570 -5.25 5.97 -1.72
#